data_AF-A0A0P6XUN6-F1
#
_entry.id   AF-A0A0P6XUN6-F1
#
_cell.length_a   1.000
_cell.length_b   1.000
_cell.length_c   1.000
_cell.angle_alpha   90.00
_cell.angle_beta   90.00
_cell.angle_gamma   90.00
#
_symmetry.space_group_name_H-M   'P 1'
#
loop_
_entity.id
_entity.type
_entity.pdbx_description
1 polymer ?
#
loop_
_entity_poly.entity_id
_entity_poly.type
_entity_poly.pdbx_seq_one_letter_code
_entity_poly.pdbx_strand_id
1 'polypeptide(L)'
;MSAQTPISPEEVTSDDRLWGLLAYLLTPLVPIIILLLEDKKNRPFLKAHTMQALILGVVLIVFNILMGFIPVVGWCIGPIVTIILVIFYGIKANRGEVFEIPVITNFVKNQGWA
;
A
#
# COMPACT_ATOMS: atom_id res chain seq x y z
N MET A 1 -4.75 3.66 -21.75
CA MET A 1 -4.86 4.84 -20.88
C MET A 1 -6.25 4.82 -20.27
N SER A 2 -6.43 4.12 -19.16
CA SER A 2 -7.72 4.12 -18.45
C SER A 2 -7.88 5.48 -17.79
N ALA A 3 -8.92 6.22 -18.16
CA ALA A 3 -9.26 7.49 -17.56
C ALA A 3 -9.36 7.29 -16.04
N GLN A 4 -8.52 7.99 -15.28
CA GLN A 4 -8.70 8.08 -13.84
C GLN A 4 -10.02 8.82 -13.63
N THR A 5 -11.09 8.11 -13.29
CA THR A 5 -12.30 8.76 -12.80
C THR A 5 -11.88 9.57 -11.56
N PRO A 6 -12.05 10.90 -11.54
CA PRO A 6 -11.72 11.69 -10.37
C PRO A 6 -12.55 11.16 -9.21
N ILE A 7 -11.88 10.53 -8.24
CA ILE A 7 -12.55 9.98 -7.05
C ILE A 7 -13.03 11.20 -6.25
N SER A 8 -14.34 11.43 -6.24
CA SER A 8 -14.91 12.49 -5.42
C SER A 8 -14.63 12.19 -3.94
N PRO A 9 -14.10 13.14 -3.15
CA PRO A 9 -13.87 12.93 -1.72
C PRO A 9 -15.11 12.47 -0.95
N GLU A 10 -16.31 12.75 -1.48
CA GLU A 10 -17.60 12.35 -0.91
C GLU A 10 -17.91 10.85 -1.07
N GLU A 11 -17.26 10.14 -2.00
CA GLU A 11 -17.47 8.70 -2.20
C GLU A 11 -16.59 7.83 -1.29
N VAL A 12 -15.53 8.39 -0.69
CA VAL A 12 -14.60 7.64 0.17
C VAL A 12 -15.16 7.54 1.58
N THR A 13 -15.67 6.36 1.91
CA THR A 13 -16.28 6.08 3.21
C THR A 13 -15.24 5.95 4.34
N SER A 14 -15.66 6.02 5.59
CA SER A 14 -14.79 5.76 6.74
C SER A 14 -14.23 4.33 6.75
N ASP A 15 -15.04 3.37 6.30
CA ASP A 15 -14.62 1.98 6.14
C ASP A 15 -13.52 1.84 5.07
N ASP A 16 -13.66 2.51 3.92
CA ASP A 16 -12.62 2.52 2.88
C ASP A 16 -11.28 3.07 3.41
N ARG A 17 -11.32 4.14 4.23
CA ARG A 17 -10.12 4.73 4.85
C ARG A 17 -9.46 3.77 5.84
N LEU A 18 -10.26 3.07 6.64
CA LEU A 18 -9.77 2.06 7.58
C LEU A 18 -9.10 0.91 6.83
N TRP A 19 -9.73 0.37 5.80
CA TRP A 19 -9.14 -0.69 4.98
C TRP A 19 -7.89 -0.22 4.25
N GLY A 20 -7.85 1.02 3.76
CA GLY A 20 -6.66 1.63 3.18
C GLY A 20 -5.50 1.75 4.17
N LEU A 21 -5.78 2.21 5.40
CA LEU A 21 -4.78 2.25 6.48
C LEU A 21 -4.21 0.86 6.77
N LEU A 22 -5.09 -0.12 6.96
CA LEU A 22 -4.71 -1.50 7.26
C LEU A 22 -3.92 -2.15 6.12
N ALA A 23 -4.27 -1.83 4.86
CA ALA A 23 -3.55 -2.31 3.69
C ALA A 23 -2.06 -1.96 3.72
N TYR A 24 -1.71 -0.78 4.22
CA TYR A 24 -0.32 -0.37 4.38
C TYR A 24 0.31 -0.89 5.67
N LEU A 25 -0.38 -0.75 6.80
CA LEU A 25 0.19 -1.10 8.11
C LEU A 25 0.52 -2.59 8.24
N LEU A 26 -0.31 -3.43 7.62
CA LEU A 26 -0.20 -4.89 7.67
C LEU A 26 0.08 -5.48 6.29
N THR A 27 0.78 -4.73 5.43
CA THR A 27 1.24 -5.25 4.13
C THR A 27 2.24 -6.41 4.34
N PRO A 28 2.20 -7.48 3.54
CA PRO A 28 1.30 -7.77 2.41
C PRO A 28 -0.01 -8.50 2.78
N LEU A 29 -0.23 -8.82 4.05
CA LEU A 29 -1.35 -9.65 4.50
C LEU A 29 -2.71 -9.01 4.20
N VAL A 30 -2.93 -7.76 4.63
CA VAL A 30 -4.23 -7.10 4.43
C VAL A 30 -4.54 -6.84 2.95
N PRO A 31 -3.60 -6.39 2.10
CA PRO A 31 -3.85 -6.31 0.67
C PRO A 31 -4.33 -7.62 0.05
N ILE A 32 -3.76 -8.76 0.43
CA ILE A 32 -4.23 -10.09 -0.02
C ILE A 32 -5.68 -10.33 0.43
N ILE A 33 -6.01 -10.02 1.68
CA ILE A 33 -7.37 -10.15 2.21
C ILE A 33 -8.34 -9.28 1.41
N ILE A 34 -7.98 -8.02 1.11
CA ILE A 34 -8.81 -7.11 0.31
C ILE A 34 -9.06 -7.69 -1.09
N LEU A 35 -8.06 -8.31 -1.73
CA LEU A 35 -8.23 -8.94 -3.05
C LEU A 35 -9.22 -10.12 -3.05
N LEU A 36 -9.34 -10.81 -1.91
CA LEU A 36 -10.27 -11.94 -1.74
C LEU A 36 -11.70 -11.48 -1.39
N LEU A 37 -11.88 -10.25 -0.88
CA LEU A 37 -13.17 -9.68 -0.52
C LEU A 37 -13.79 -8.92 -1.70
N GLU A 38 -14.89 -9.43 -2.25
CA GLU A 38 -15.51 -8.84 -3.45
C GLU A 38 -16.13 -7.46 -3.22
N ASP A 39 -16.64 -7.22 -2.02
CA ASP A 39 -17.22 -5.95 -1.58
C ASP A 39 -16.15 -4.86 -1.39
N LYS A 40 -14.90 -5.27 -1.13
CA LYS A 40 -13.75 -4.37 -0.92
C LYS A 40 -12.92 -4.17 -2.18
N LYS A 41 -12.56 -5.24 -2.90
CA LYS A 41 -11.64 -5.19 -4.06
C LYS A 41 -12.12 -4.26 -5.17
N ASN A 42 -13.44 -4.11 -5.30
CA ASN A 42 -14.08 -3.34 -6.37
C ASN A 42 -14.27 -1.85 -6.00
N ARG A 43 -14.01 -1.45 -4.75
CA ARG A 43 -14.09 -0.05 -4.33
C ARG A 43 -12.97 0.75 -5.04
N PRO A 44 -13.29 1.86 -5.73
CA PRO A 44 -12.28 2.65 -6.45
C PRO A 44 -11.10 3.09 -5.57
N PHE A 45 -11.39 3.52 -4.34
CA PHE A 45 -10.38 3.91 -3.37
C PHE A 45 -9.43 2.75 -2.99
N LEU A 46 -9.99 1.58 -2.69
CA LEU A 46 -9.18 0.41 -2.32
C LEU A 46 -8.44 -0.16 -3.52
N LYS A 47 -9.03 -0.15 -4.72
CA LYS A 47 -8.36 -0.59 -5.94
C LYS A 47 -7.08 0.21 -6.22
N ALA A 48 -7.10 1.52 -5.98
CA ALA A 48 -5.93 2.38 -6.12
C ALA A 48 -4.81 2.08 -5.10
N HIS A 49 -5.13 1.56 -3.91
CA HIS A 49 -4.17 1.31 -2.84
C HIS A 49 -3.72 -0.15 -2.72
N THR A 50 -4.59 -1.11 -3.02
CA THR A 50 -4.38 -2.53 -2.69
C THR A 50 -3.14 -3.09 -3.38
N MET A 51 -3.01 -2.92 -4.70
CA MET A 51 -1.90 -3.49 -5.45
C MET A 51 -0.58 -2.78 -5.15
N GLN A 52 -0.57 -1.46 -5.00
CA GLN A 52 0.65 -0.73 -4.62
C GLN A 52 1.08 -1.06 -3.18
N ALA A 53 0.15 -1.22 -2.24
CA ALA A 53 0.43 -1.64 -0.88
C ALA A 53 0.99 -3.06 -0.85
N LEU A 54 0.41 -3.99 -1.62
CA LEU A 54 0.90 -5.37 -1.75
C LEU A 54 2.35 -5.41 -2.23
N ILE A 55 2.65 -4.71 -3.32
CA ILE A 55 4.01 -4.67 -3.89
C ILE A 55 4.97 -3.96 -2.95
N LEU A 56 4.55 -2.88 -2.28
CA LEU A 56 5.36 -2.25 -1.23
C LEU A 56 5.74 -3.25 -0.13
N GLY A 57 4.81 -4.09 0.32
CA GLY A 57 5.10 -5.12 1.32
C GLY A 57 6.13 -6.14 0.86
N VAL A 58 6.00 -6.62 -0.38
CA VAL A 58 6.99 -7.54 -0.98
C VAL A 58 8.37 -6.88 -1.07
N VAL A 59 8.44 -5.62 -1.53
CA VAL A 59 9.69 -4.86 -1.62
C VAL A 59 10.31 -4.67 -0.24
N LEU A 60 9.52 -4.32 0.78
CA LEU A 60 10.00 -4.13 2.15
C LEU A 60 10.50 -5.44 2.76
N ILE A 61 9.85 -6.59 2.49
CA ILE A 61 10.35 -7.90 2.94
C ILE A 61 11.73 -8.18 2.33
N VAL A 62 11.87 -8.02 1.01
CA VAL A 62 13.16 -8.22 0.33
C VAL A 62 14.21 -7.26 0.87
N PHE A 63 13.86 -5.98 1.08
CA PHE A 63 14.76 -4.98 1.66
C PHE A 63 15.24 -5.37 3.06
N ASN A 64 14.35 -5.84 3.94
CA ASN A 64 14.74 -6.29 5.29
C ASN A 64 15.62 -7.54 5.26
N ILE A 65 15.35 -8.49 4.36
CA ILE A 65 16.21 -9.67 4.17
C ILE A 65 17.62 -9.24 3.75
N LEU A 66 17.73 -8.29 2.81
CA LEU A 66 19.02 -7.77 2.35
C LEU A 66 19.77 -7.01 3.46
N MET A 67 19.06 -6.19 4.23
CA MET A 67 19.64 -5.51 5.41
C MET A 67 20.05 -6.50 6.50
N GLY A 68 19.41 -7.66 6.60
CA GLY A 68 19.74 -8.73 7.54
C GLY A 68 21.18 -9.25 7.43
N PHE A 69 21.80 -9.14 6.24
CA PHE A 69 23.20 -9.54 6.02
C PHE A 69 24.22 -8.57 6.64
N ILE A 70 23.81 -7.36 7.03
CA ILE A 70 24.69 -6.38 7.70
C ILE A 70 24.38 -6.41 9.21
N PRO A 71 25.18 -7.11 10.03
CA PRO A 71 24.92 -7.24 11.45
C PRO A 71 24.96 -5.89 12.17
N VAL A 72 24.17 -5.77 13.25
CA VAL A 72 24.00 -4.57 14.08
C VAL A 72 23.31 -3.40 13.36
N VAL A 73 23.90 -2.87 12.29
CA VAL A 73 23.37 -1.68 11.58
C VAL A 73 22.11 -2.00 10.79
N GLY A 74 22.14 -3.07 9.98
CA GLY A 74 21.01 -3.45 9.14
C GLY A 74 19.80 -3.90 9.96
N TRP A 75 20.03 -4.54 11.11
CA TRP A 75 18.97 -5.02 12.00
C TRP A 75 18.19 -3.90 12.69
N CYS A 76 18.82 -2.74 12.91
CA CYS A 76 18.12 -1.57 13.45
C CYS A 76 17.51 -0.72 12.34
N ILE A 77 18.29 -0.40 11.29
CA ILE A 77 17.85 0.55 10.26
C ILE A 77 16.72 -0.04 9.40
N GLY A 78 16.82 -1.30 9.00
CA GLY A 78 15.82 -1.96 8.13
C GLY A 78 14.39 -1.88 8.69
N PRO A 79 14.15 -2.39 9.92
CA PRO A 79 12.83 -2.33 10.54
C PRO A 79 12.35 -0.91 10.81
N ILE A 80 13.25 0.01 11.21
CA ILE A 80 12.88 1.42 11.47
C ILE A 80 12.37 2.08 10.20
N VAL A 81 13.10 1.96 9.09
CA VAL A 81 12.69 2.51 7.78
C VAL A 81 11.35 1.91 7.35
N THR A 82 11.18 0.60 7.54
CA THR A 82 9.95 -0.12 7.21
C THR A 82 8.76 0.44 8.00
N ILE A 83 8.89 0.56 9.32
CA ILE A 83 7.84 1.09 10.21
C ILE A 83 7.47 2.53 9.81
N ILE A 84 8.46 3.38 9.55
CA ILE A 84 8.20 4.76 9.14
C ILE A 84 7.41 4.81 7.84
N LEU A 85 7.79 4.02 6.82
CA LEU A 85 7.12 4.02 5.52
C LEU A 85 5.68 3.49 5.60
N VAL A 86 5.45 2.36 6.28
CA VAL A 86 4.09 1.79 6.38
C VAL A 86 3.16 2.68 7.18
N ILE A 87 3.65 3.34 8.24
CA ILE A 87 2.87 4.31 9.01
C ILE A 87 2.58 5.56 8.17
N PHE A 88 3.59 6.10 7.48
CA PHE A 88 3.44 7.30 6.65
C PHE A 88 2.37 7.10 5.57
N TYR A 89 2.47 6.02 4.80
CA TYR A 89 1.50 5.72 3.76
C TYR A 89 0.13 5.29 4.32
N GLY A 90 0.12 4.57 5.45
CA GLY A 90 -1.11 4.22 6.15
C GLY A 90 -1.89 5.45 6.63
N ILE A 91 -1.22 6.43 7.25
CA ILE A 91 -1.86 7.69 7.66
C ILE A 91 -2.40 8.45 6.46
N LYS A 92 -1.65 8.49 5.36
CA LYS A 92 -2.08 9.16 4.12
C LYS A 92 -3.34 8.50 3.54
N ALA A 93 -3.38 7.17 3.51
CA ALA A 93 -4.58 6.43 3.11
C ALA A 93 -5.75 6.67 4.08
N ASN A 94 -5.49 6.75 5.39
CA ASN A 94 -6.54 7.02 6.39
C ASN A 94 -7.15 8.42 6.25
N ARG A 95 -6.43 9.38 5.67
CA ARG A 95 -6.97 10.71 5.32
C ARG A 95 -7.89 10.68 4.11
N GLY A 96 -8.02 9.53 3.44
CA GLY A 96 -8.78 9.38 2.19
C GLY A 96 -8.03 9.91 0.97
N GLU A 97 -6.72 10.17 1.09
CA GLU A 97 -5.91 10.65 -0.02
C GLU A 97 -5.52 9.48 -0.93
N VAL A 98 -5.70 9.65 -2.23
CA VAL A 98 -5.17 8.74 -3.24
C VAL A 98 -3.81 9.27 -3.66
N PHE A 99 -2.78 8.43 -3.58
CA PHE A 99 -1.42 8.83 -3.88
C PHE A 99 -0.66 7.75 -4.63
N GLU A 100 0.46 8.18 -5.21
CA GLU A 100 1.36 7.33 -5.95
C GLU A 100 2.68 7.22 -5.20
N ILE A 101 3.13 5.99 -5.00
CA ILE A 101 4.45 5.65 -4.56
C ILE A 101 5.35 5.60 -5.81
N PRO A 102 6.37 6.45 -5.92
CA PRO A 102 7.24 6.48 -7.09
C PRO A 102 7.85 5.08 -7.31
N VAL A 103 8.03 4.72 -8.58
CA VAL A 103 8.43 3.37 -9.04
C VAL A 103 7.35 2.30 -8.83
N ILE A 104 6.80 2.14 -7.62
CA ILE A 104 5.83 1.08 -7.31
C ILE A 104 4.51 1.28 -8.03
N THR A 105 3.91 2.47 -7.93
CA THR A 105 2.61 2.73 -8.57
C THR A 105 2.71 2.70 -10.09
N ASN A 106 3.82 3.19 -10.65
CA ASN A 106 4.09 3.08 -12.08
C ASN A 106 4.23 1.62 -12.53
N PHE A 107 4.93 0.79 -11.74
CA PHE A 107 5.02 -0.64 -12.00
C PHE A 107 3.64 -1.30 -12.00
N VAL A 108 2.83 -1.05 -10.96
CA VAL A 108 1.47 -1.61 -10.83
C VAL A 108 0.57 -1.18 -12.00
N LYS A 109 0.61 0.11 -12.39
CA LYS A 109 -0.15 0.63 -13.54
C LYS A 109 0.31 0.02 -14.86
N ASN A 110 1.62 -0.14 -15.06
CA ASN A 110 2.17 -0.76 -16.28
C ASN A 110 1.77 -2.24 -16.42
N GLN A 111 1.54 -2.94 -15.31
CA GLN A 111 1.01 -4.31 -15.31
C GLN A 111 -0.52 -4.38 -15.49
N GLY A 112 -1.22 -3.24 -15.51
CA GLY A 112 -2.68 -3.19 -15.60
C GLY A 112 -3.40 -3.62 -14.32
N TRP A 113 -2.71 -3.60 -13.18
CA TRP A 113 -3.26 -4.01 -11.88
C TRP A 113 -4.01 -2.89 -11.15
N ALA A 114 -3.81 -1.63 -11.56
CA ALA A 114 -4.51 -0.45 -11.07
C ALA A 114 -5.09 0.36 -12.22
#